data_AF-A0A9D5KXP5-F1
#
_entry.id   AF-A0A9D5KXP5-F1
#
_cell.length_a   1.000
_cell.length_b   1.000
_cell.length_c   1.000
_cell.angle_alpha   90.00
_cell.angle_beta   90.00
_cell.angle_gamma   90.00
#
_symmetry.space_group_name_H-M   'P 1'
#
loop_
_entity.id
_entity.type
_entity.pdbx_description
1 polymer ?
#
loop_
_entity_poly.entity_id
_entity_poly.type
_entity_poly.pdbx_seq_one_letter_code
_entity_poly.pdbx_strand_id
1 'polypeptide(L)'
;MKSAVKIIILTIAICHLPACMRNAESNLIAEAGELYEKTLALTNSYTDSVLNSKDSAQLHRLTDKFETELTKLNFQYPPDTDYEMNEGQNDTLLQISKRYVEARDSMLYYFAHHRVEPDSVAADSTIVIIDS
;
A
#
# COMPACT_ATOMS: atom_id res chain seq x y z
N MET A 1 -48.84 21.25 -43.78
CA MET A 1 -48.00 21.99 -42.80
C MET A 1 -48.06 21.43 -41.37
N LYS A 2 -49.23 21.03 -40.83
CA LYS A 2 -49.35 20.47 -39.46
C LYS A 2 -48.59 19.14 -39.25
N SER A 3 -48.45 18.30 -40.29
CA SER A 3 -47.71 17.03 -40.19
C SER A 3 -46.18 17.18 -40.19
N ALA A 4 -45.64 18.24 -40.81
CA ALA A 4 -44.20 18.51 -40.82
C ALA A 4 -43.68 18.96 -39.44
N VAL A 5 -44.51 19.72 -38.70
CA VAL A 5 -44.22 20.16 -37.32
C VAL A 5 -44.16 18.98 -36.36
N LYS A 6 -44.99 17.94 -36.56
CA LYS A 6 -44.96 16.73 -35.71
C LYS A 6 -43.70 15.88 -35.92
N ILE A 7 -43.17 15.85 -37.14
CA ILE A 7 -41.95 15.07 -37.47
C ILE A 7 -40.70 15.73 -36.87
N ILE A 8 -40.63 17.06 -36.84
CA ILE A 8 -39.50 17.81 -36.27
C ILE A 8 -39.45 17.69 -34.73
N ILE A 9 -40.60 17.60 -34.07
CA ILE A 9 -40.66 17.43 -32.61
C ILE A 9 -40.20 16.01 -32.19
N LEU A 10 -40.45 15.00 -33.02
CA LEU A 10 -40.08 13.60 -32.71
C LEU A 10 -38.57 13.34 -32.83
N THR A 11 -37.85 14.05 -33.71
CA THR A 11 -36.40 13.87 -33.92
C THR A 11 -35.52 14.57 -32.89
N ILE A 12 -35.99 15.63 -32.23
CA ILE A 12 -35.23 16.33 -31.17
C ILE A 12 -35.18 15.52 -29.87
N ALA A 13 -36.16 14.63 -29.64
CA ALA A 13 -36.25 13.81 -28.43
C ALA A 13 -35.22 12.66 -28.37
N ILE A 14 -34.53 12.33 -29.48
CA ILE A 14 -33.67 11.14 -29.57
C ILE A 14 -32.18 11.47 -29.27
N CYS A 15 -31.79 12.75 -29.22
CA CYS A 15 -30.37 13.16 -29.12
C CYS A 15 -29.80 13.37 -27.69
N HIS A 16 -30.47 12.94 -26.61
CA HIS A 16 -30.05 13.32 -25.24
C HIS A 16 -29.27 12.24 -24.44
N LEU A 17 -28.70 11.21 -25.07
CA LEU A 17 -28.14 10.06 -24.32
C LEU A 17 -26.61 9.84 -24.25
N PRO A 18 -25.67 10.81 -24.43
CA PRO A 18 -24.29 10.56 -24.03
C PRO A 18 -23.91 11.07 -22.63
N ALA A 19 -24.84 11.63 -21.85
CA ALA A 19 -24.52 12.25 -20.55
C ALA A 19 -24.31 11.27 -19.38
N CYS A 20 -24.81 10.03 -19.47
CA CYS A 20 -24.65 9.05 -18.38
C CYS A 20 -23.31 8.30 -18.41
N MET A 21 -22.64 8.17 -19.57
CA MET A 21 -21.35 7.46 -19.65
C MET A 21 -20.17 8.29 -19.14
N ARG A 22 -20.14 9.61 -19.43
CA ARG A 22 -19.03 10.49 -19.00
C ARG A 22 -18.87 10.58 -17.49
N ASN A 23 -19.96 10.48 -16.74
CA ASN A 23 -19.92 10.59 -15.27
C ASN A 23 -19.37 9.32 -14.61
N ALA A 24 -19.60 8.14 -15.22
CA ALA A 24 -19.08 6.88 -14.69
C ALA A 24 -17.56 6.78 -14.90
N GLU A 25 -17.08 7.12 -16.09
CA GLU A 25 -15.65 7.13 -16.43
C GLU A 25 -14.87 8.15 -15.59
N SER A 26 -15.40 9.37 -15.40
CA SER A 26 -14.75 10.36 -14.56
C SER A 26 -14.65 9.95 -13.10
N ASN A 27 -15.61 9.17 -12.60
CA ASN A 27 -15.60 8.68 -11.22
C ASN A 27 -14.53 7.60 -11.04
N LEU A 28 -14.39 6.66 -11.99
CA LEU A 28 -13.36 5.62 -11.92
C LEU A 28 -11.94 6.21 -11.94
N ILE A 29 -11.69 7.24 -12.75
CA ILE A 29 -10.39 7.94 -12.77
C ILE A 29 -10.10 8.61 -11.42
N ALA A 30 -11.12 9.24 -10.81
CA ALA A 30 -10.96 9.87 -9.50
C ALA A 30 -10.72 8.83 -8.40
N GLU A 31 -11.44 7.71 -8.43
CA GLU A 31 -11.27 6.57 -7.54
C GLU A 31 -9.88 5.93 -7.69
N ALA A 32 -9.36 5.80 -8.92
CA ALA A 32 -8.02 5.31 -9.19
C ALA A 32 -6.94 6.25 -8.62
N GLY A 33 -7.14 7.57 -8.75
CA GLY A 33 -6.30 8.56 -8.09
C GLY A 33 -6.30 8.41 -6.57
N GLU A 34 -7.46 8.20 -5.97
CA GLU A 34 -7.57 8.00 -4.52
C GLU A 34 -6.92 6.68 -4.06
N LEU A 35 -7.17 5.58 -4.79
CA LEU A 35 -6.55 4.28 -4.54
C LEU A 35 -5.02 4.37 -4.61
N TYR A 36 -4.48 5.09 -5.60
CA TYR A 36 -3.06 5.37 -5.74
C TYR A 36 -2.50 6.09 -4.50
N GLU A 37 -3.09 7.23 -4.11
CA GLU A 37 -2.61 8.02 -2.97
C GLU A 37 -2.65 7.23 -1.66
N LYS A 38 -3.73 6.46 -1.44
CA LYS A 38 -3.85 5.62 -0.25
C LYS A 38 -2.86 4.47 -0.24
N THR A 39 -2.62 3.83 -1.39
CA THR A 39 -1.64 2.75 -1.51
C THR A 39 -0.23 3.27 -1.23
N LEU A 40 0.08 4.46 -1.74
CA LEU A 40 1.34 5.16 -1.50
C LEU A 40 1.54 5.46 -0.01
N ALA A 41 0.55 6.08 0.63
CA ALA A 41 0.60 6.42 2.05
C ALA A 41 0.73 5.18 2.94
N LEU A 42 -0.06 4.13 2.65
CA LEU A 42 -0.03 2.87 3.39
C LEU A 42 1.35 2.20 3.29
N THR A 43 1.87 2.05 2.07
CA THR A 43 3.15 1.37 1.83
C THR A 43 4.31 2.12 2.49
N ASN A 44 4.33 3.45 2.42
CA ASN A 44 5.36 4.25 3.09
C ASN A 44 5.28 4.11 4.62
N SER A 45 4.09 4.22 5.20
CA SER A 45 3.89 4.07 6.65
C SER A 45 4.34 2.69 7.16
N TYR A 46 4.04 1.62 6.42
CA TYR A 46 4.49 0.29 6.79
C TYR A 46 5.98 0.06 6.53
N THR A 47 6.57 0.70 5.52
CA THR A 47 8.03 0.70 5.30
C THR A 47 8.74 1.29 6.52
N ASP A 48 8.30 2.46 6.98
CA ASP A 48 8.85 3.09 8.18
C ASP A 48 8.65 2.23 9.43
N SER A 49 7.46 1.61 9.57
CA SER A 49 7.17 0.73 10.71
C SER A 49 8.05 -0.51 10.73
N VAL A 50 8.30 -1.11 9.56
CA VAL A 50 9.18 -2.28 9.38
C VAL A 50 10.61 -1.93 9.77
N LEU A 51 11.14 -0.81 9.29
CA LEU A 51 12.49 -0.33 9.62
C LEU A 51 12.67 -0.07 11.13
N ASN A 52 11.60 0.26 11.84
CA ASN A 52 11.61 0.50 13.28
C ASN A 52 11.17 -0.72 14.12
N SER A 53 11.09 -1.92 13.52
CA SER A 53 10.78 -3.14 14.25
C SER A 53 11.91 -3.50 15.24
N LYS A 54 11.54 -4.02 16.41
CA LYS A 54 12.46 -4.36 17.51
C LYS A 54 12.93 -5.80 17.45
N ASP A 55 12.11 -6.67 16.90
CA ASP A 55 12.37 -8.10 16.80
C ASP A 55 11.65 -8.70 15.58
N SER A 56 12.03 -9.93 15.24
CA SER A 56 11.47 -10.66 14.10
C SER A 56 9.97 -10.95 14.24
N ALA A 57 9.47 -11.14 15.47
CA ALA A 57 8.05 -11.38 15.69
C ALA A 57 7.21 -10.13 15.42
N GLN A 58 7.70 -8.95 15.80
CA GLN A 58 7.08 -7.67 15.47
C GLN A 58 7.13 -7.41 13.97
N LEU A 59 8.26 -7.70 13.32
CA LEU A 59 8.39 -7.60 11.88
C LEU A 59 7.34 -8.44 11.15
N HIS A 60 7.19 -9.72 11.53
CA HIS A 60 6.17 -10.60 10.96
C HIS A 60 4.75 -10.05 11.15
N ARG A 61 4.40 -9.60 12.36
CA ARG A 61 3.07 -9.01 12.61
C ARG A 61 2.82 -7.75 11.76
N LEU A 62 3.84 -6.94 11.52
CA LEU A 62 3.72 -5.75 10.67
C LEU A 62 3.51 -6.12 9.21
N THR A 63 4.20 -7.15 8.70
CA THR A 63 4.01 -7.66 7.34
C THR A 63 2.61 -8.24 7.15
N ASP A 64 2.14 -9.11 8.05
CA ASP A 64 0.78 -9.68 7.97
C ASP A 64 -0.30 -8.58 7.99
N LYS A 65 -0.09 -7.57 8.83
CA LYS A 65 -1.00 -6.44 8.93
C LYS A 65 -0.96 -5.56 7.67
N PHE A 66 0.21 -5.32 7.10
CA PHE A 66 0.34 -4.60 5.83
C PHE A 66 -0.44 -5.29 4.71
N GLU A 67 -0.24 -6.60 4.51
CA GLU A 67 -0.95 -7.37 3.49
C GLU A 67 -2.47 -7.35 3.70
N THR A 68 -2.90 -7.45 4.95
CA THR A 68 -4.32 -7.35 5.32
C THR A 68 -4.90 -5.98 5.00
N GLU A 69 -4.21 -4.90 5.37
CA GLU A 69 -4.69 -3.54 5.13
C GLU A 69 -4.65 -3.17 3.64
N LEU A 70 -3.64 -3.63 2.89
CA LEU A 70 -3.57 -3.44 1.44
C LEU A 70 -4.71 -4.19 0.74
N THR A 71 -5.00 -5.41 1.18
CA THR A 71 -6.14 -6.19 0.67
C THR A 71 -7.45 -5.46 0.96
N LYS A 72 -7.67 -5.01 2.20
CA LYS A 72 -8.86 -4.23 2.56
C LYS A 72 -8.98 -2.94 1.76
N LEU A 73 -7.86 -2.26 1.47
CA LEU A 73 -7.86 -1.07 0.65
C LEU A 73 -8.34 -1.38 -0.77
N ASN A 74 -7.79 -2.42 -1.40
CA ASN A 74 -8.22 -2.82 -2.75
C ASN A 74 -9.72 -3.18 -2.82
N PHE A 75 -10.25 -3.85 -1.79
CA PHE A 75 -11.68 -4.19 -1.74
C PHE A 75 -12.62 -3.01 -1.44
N GLN A 76 -12.10 -1.82 -1.14
CA GLN A 76 -12.94 -0.62 -0.98
C GLN A 76 -13.30 0.04 -2.30
N TYR A 77 -12.59 -0.29 -3.37
CA TYR A 77 -12.78 0.29 -4.71
C TYR A 77 -13.46 -0.72 -5.63
N PRO A 78 -14.16 -0.27 -6.69
CA PRO A 78 -14.68 -1.16 -7.70
C PRO A 78 -13.58 -2.05 -8.31
N PRO A 79 -13.95 -3.24 -8.83
CA PRO A 79 -13.05 -3.99 -9.69
C PRO A 79 -12.56 -3.13 -10.85
N ASP A 80 -11.36 -3.41 -11.34
CA ASP A 80 -10.76 -2.77 -12.53
C ASP A 80 -10.39 -1.28 -12.35
N THR A 81 -10.59 -0.68 -11.17
CA THR A 81 -10.16 0.70 -10.86
C THR A 81 -8.66 0.90 -11.05
N ASP A 82 -7.85 -0.14 -10.86
CA ASP A 82 -6.40 -0.11 -11.08
C ASP A 82 -6.02 0.09 -12.56
N TYR A 83 -6.88 -0.28 -13.51
CA TYR A 83 -6.61 -0.05 -14.95
C TYR A 83 -6.69 1.41 -15.37
N GLU A 84 -7.34 2.26 -14.57
CA GLU A 84 -7.43 3.70 -14.81
C GLU A 84 -6.21 4.47 -14.26
N MET A 85 -5.28 3.79 -13.57
CA MET A 85 -4.02 4.38 -13.15
C MET A 85 -3.10 4.60 -14.35
N ASN A 86 -2.46 5.77 -14.42
CA ASN A 86 -1.50 6.06 -15.46
C ASN A 86 -0.14 5.37 -15.21
N GLU A 87 0.70 5.32 -16.25
CA GLU A 87 2.02 4.70 -16.20
C GLU A 87 2.91 5.24 -15.07
N GLY A 88 2.92 6.56 -14.85
CA GLY A 88 3.73 7.17 -13.79
C GLY A 88 3.28 6.78 -12.38
N GLN A 89 1.97 6.59 -12.18
CA GLN A 89 1.43 6.07 -10.92
C GLN A 89 1.87 4.62 -10.71
N ASN A 90 1.76 3.78 -11.75
CA ASN A 90 2.18 2.39 -11.69
C ASN A 90 3.69 2.23 -11.43
N ASP A 91 4.53 3.03 -12.09
CA ASP A 91 5.97 3.05 -11.87
C ASP A 91 6.32 3.44 -10.43
N THR A 92 5.60 4.44 -9.90
CA THR A 92 5.78 4.89 -8.50
C THR A 92 5.37 3.77 -7.53
N LEU A 93 4.22 3.13 -7.75
CA LEU A 93 3.76 2.01 -6.92
C LEU A 93 4.77 0.86 -6.95
N LEU A 94 5.32 0.51 -8.13
CA LEU A 94 6.36 -0.50 -8.25
C LEU A 94 7.62 -0.11 -7.45
N GLN A 95 8.05 1.15 -7.52
CA GLN A 95 9.22 1.62 -6.81
C GLN A 95 9.04 1.53 -5.29
N ILE A 96 7.90 1.97 -4.76
CA ILE A 96 7.65 1.91 -3.30
C ILE A 96 7.47 0.47 -2.83
N SER A 97 6.86 -0.41 -3.62
CA SER A 97 6.75 -1.83 -3.28
C SER A 97 8.12 -2.49 -3.18
N LYS A 98 9.04 -2.17 -4.10
CA LYS A 98 10.43 -2.64 -4.01
C LYS A 98 11.10 -2.14 -2.74
N ARG A 99 10.97 -0.85 -2.41
CA ARG A 99 11.55 -0.27 -1.18
C ARG A 99 11.01 -0.93 0.09
N TYR A 100 9.72 -1.25 0.13
CA TYR A 100 9.11 -2.00 1.23
C TYR A 100 9.74 -3.40 1.38
N VAL A 101 9.88 -4.14 0.28
CA VAL A 101 10.49 -5.48 0.29
C VAL A 101 11.95 -5.41 0.74
N GLU A 102 12.73 -4.48 0.19
CA GLU A 102 14.13 -4.26 0.59
C GLU A 102 14.26 -3.92 2.07
N ALA A 103 13.37 -3.09 2.62
CA ALA A 103 13.35 -2.77 4.04
C ALA A 103 13.06 -4.00 4.90
N ARG A 104 12.04 -4.78 4.54
CA ARG A 104 11.69 -6.02 5.24
C ARG A 104 12.84 -7.01 5.22
N ASP A 105 13.44 -7.24 4.06
CA ASP A 105 14.51 -8.21 3.89
C ASP A 105 15.78 -7.77 4.63
N SER A 106 16.07 -6.47 4.66
CA SER A 106 17.16 -5.89 5.46
C SER A 106 16.96 -6.14 6.96
N MET A 107 15.74 -5.96 7.47
CA MET A 107 15.42 -6.21 8.88
C MET A 107 15.46 -7.69 9.23
N LEU A 108 14.96 -8.57 8.35
CA LEU A 108 15.10 -10.02 8.52
C LEU A 108 16.58 -10.43 8.58
N TYR A 109 17.40 -9.90 7.67
CA TYR A 109 18.83 -10.15 7.67
C TYR A 109 19.48 -9.66 8.97
N TYR A 110 19.14 -8.45 9.41
CA TYR A 110 19.61 -7.89 10.67
C TYR A 110 19.28 -8.83 11.83
N PHE A 111 18.02 -9.22 12.03
CA PHE A 111 17.63 -10.09 13.15
C PHE A 111 18.25 -11.49 13.10
N ALA A 112 18.53 -12.02 11.90
CA ALA A 112 19.18 -13.33 11.76
C ALA A 112 20.68 -13.29 12.09
N HIS A 113 21.35 -12.15 11.89
CA HIS A 113 22.80 -12.03 12.01
C HIS A 113 23.26 -11.14 13.16
N HIS A 114 22.37 -10.43 13.84
CA HIS A 114 22.72 -9.64 15.01
C HIS A 114 23.07 -10.57 16.17
N ARG A 115 24.37 -10.80 16.38
CA ARG A 115 24.89 -11.36 17.61
C ARG A 115 24.89 -10.26 18.65
N VAL A 116 24.12 -10.45 19.72
CA VAL A 116 24.31 -9.68 20.94
C VAL A 116 25.70 -10.07 21.45
N GLU A 117 26.67 -9.14 21.39
CA GLU A 117 27.94 -9.33 22.08
C GLU A 117 27.63 -9.63 23.55
N PRO A 118 28.17 -10.72 24.12
CA PRO A 118 27.93 -11.02 25.52
C PRO A 118 28.40 -9.82 26.34
N ASP A 119 27.48 -9.22 27.11
CA ASP A 119 27.85 -8.23 28.11
C ASP A 119 29.02 -8.80 28.91
N SER A 120 30.18 -8.14 28.82
CA SER A 120 31.34 -8.52 29.59
C SER A 120 31.00 -8.29 31.06
N VAL A 121 30.46 -9.30 31.72
CA VAL A 121 30.36 -9.32 33.17
C VAL A 121 31.81 -9.45 33.64
N ALA A 122 32.34 -8.37 34.20
CA ALA A 122 33.67 -8.37 34.80
C ALA A 122 33.78 -9.59 35.71
N ALA A 123 34.73 -10.48 35.39
CA ALA A 123 34.99 -11.67 36.18
C ALA A 123 35.44 -11.24 37.57
N ASP A 124 34.48 -11.17 38.51
CA ASP A 124 34.76 -10.91 39.91
C ASP A 124 35.56 -12.11 40.45
N SER A 125 36.88 -11.96 40.46
CA SER A 125 37.80 -12.99 40.91
C SER A 125 37.77 -12.99 42.43
N THR A 126 36.85 -13.74 43.02
CA THR A 126 36.94 -14.05 44.46
C THR A 126 38.13 -14.99 44.67
N ILE A 127 39.28 -14.43 45.04
CA ILE A 127 40.39 -15.20 45.60
C ILE A 127 39.89 -15.78 46.94
N VAL A 128 39.68 -17.10 46.98
CA VAL A 128 39.53 -17.83 48.23
C VAL A 128 40.95 -18.18 48.70
N ILE A 129 41.46 -17.43 49.67
CA ILE A 129 42.67 -17.85 50.41
C ILE A 129 42.23 -18.97 51.35
N ILE A 130 42.60 -20.20 51.02
CA ILE A 130 42.53 -21.33 51.96
C ILE A 130 43.83 -21.31 52.74
N ASP A 131 43.79 -20.78 53.96
CA ASP A 131 44.91 -20.90 54.90
C ASP A 131 45.00 -22.36 55.38
N SER A 132 46.22 -22.89 55.43
CA SER A 132 46.56 -24.29 55.75
C SER A 132 46.80 -24.51 57.24
#